data_AF-A0A5C3NJY7-F1
#
_entry.id   AF-A0A5C3NJY7-F1
#
_cell.length_a   1.000
_cell.length_b   1.000
_cell.length_c   1.000
_cell.angle_alpha   90.00
_cell.angle_beta   90.00
_cell.angle_gamma   90.00
#
_symmetry.space_group_name_H-M   'P 1'
#
loop_
_entity.id
_entity.type
_entity.pdbx_description
1 polymer ?
#
loop_
_entity_poly.entity_id
_entity_poly.type
_entity_poly.pdbx_seq_one_letter_code
_entity_poly.pdbx_strand_id
1 'polypeptide(L)'
;EAVAQEFVRTHTSIPVPRIRRCIADGHGHGYMVMERIEGVKLDRLWPSLNTWQRFIVVWTIRGYIRQLRHVSSDYVCRDVPGPMAETPQLCNRPNLMTRDKPFGPFDSAPEFYQYWNDQYKDKVRARNFCLDDTVPLVLTHNDLRPGNIIVGRDGKIWLIDWDQAGFYPPWQEYLGM
;
A
#
# COMPACT_ATOMS: atom_id res chain seq x y z
N GLU A 1 5.86 -4.44 -6.49
CA GLU A 1 6.83 -3.95 -5.48
C GLU A 1 7.85 -2.91 -5.99
N ALA A 2 8.85 -3.27 -6.82
CA ALA A 2 10.02 -2.40 -7.09
C ALA A 2 9.69 -0.99 -7.60
N VAL A 3 8.74 -0.91 -8.55
CA VAL A 3 8.27 0.36 -9.14
C VAL A 3 7.67 1.27 -8.07
N ALA A 4 6.83 0.72 -7.20
CA ALA A 4 6.18 1.49 -6.14
C ALA A 4 7.19 2.03 -5.13
N GLN A 5 8.13 1.18 -4.69
CA GLN A 5 9.17 1.60 -3.76
C GLN A 5 10.07 2.70 -4.34
N GLU A 6 10.48 2.58 -5.61
CA GLU A 6 11.30 3.60 -6.26
C GLU A 6 10.54 4.91 -6.48
N PHE A 7 9.24 4.85 -6.82
CA PHE A 7 8.39 6.02 -6.91
C PHE A 7 8.29 6.75 -5.56
N VAL A 8 8.01 6.02 -4.49
CA VAL A 8 7.94 6.58 -3.12
C VAL A 8 9.27 7.19 -2.72
N ARG A 9 10.39 6.51 -2.99
CA ARG A 9 11.75 7.00 -2.66
C ARG A 9 12.09 8.32 -3.36
N THR A 10 11.58 8.54 -4.56
CA THR A 10 11.92 9.70 -5.41
C THR A 10 10.97 10.88 -5.21
N HIS A 11 9.71 10.62 -4.85
CA HIS A 11 8.68 11.67 -4.75
C HIS A 11 8.33 12.04 -3.31
N THR A 12 8.80 11.29 -2.31
CA THR A 12 8.48 11.55 -0.90
C THR A 12 9.73 11.62 -0.02
N SER A 13 9.52 12.06 1.22
CA SER A 13 10.53 11.97 2.28
C SER A 13 10.46 10.68 3.10
N ILE A 14 9.61 9.73 2.67
CA ILE A 14 9.39 8.47 3.39
C ILE A 14 10.67 7.62 3.30
N PRO A 15 11.24 7.19 4.44
CA PRO A 15 12.37 6.28 4.43
C PRO A 15 11.94 4.91 3.92
N VAL A 16 12.47 4.52 2.76
CA VAL A 16 12.30 3.19 2.16
C VAL A 16 13.68 2.65 1.78
N PRO A 17 13.93 1.32 1.87
CA PRO A 17 15.22 0.76 1.50
C PRO A 17 15.60 1.11 0.06
N ARG A 18 16.88 1.37 -0.21
CA ARG A 18 17.30 1.57 -1.59
C ARG A 18 17.39 0.22 -2.29
N ILE A 19 16.70 0.09 -3.42
CA ILE A 19 16.85 -1.07 -4.31
C ILE A 19 18.21 -0.97 -4.99
N ARG A 20 18.99 -2.05 -4.89
CA ARG A 20 20.32 -2.18 -5.50
C ARG A 20 20.26 -2.98 -6.80
N ARG A 21 19.44 -4.03 -6.85
CA ARG A 21 19.29 -4.88 -8.04
C ARG A 21 17.96 -5.63 -8.02
N CYS A 22 17.35 -5.80 -9.19
CA CYS A 22 16.29 -6.77 -9.43
C CYS A 22 16.85 -7.87 -10.35
N ILE A 23 16.56 -9.13 -10.03
CA ILE A 23 17.07 -10.30 -10.77
C ILE A 23 15.87 -11.19 -11.10
N ALA A 24 15.67 -11.49 -12.37
CA ALA A 24 14.75 -12.54 -12.80
C ALA A 24 15.54 -13.84 -12.96
N ASP A 25 15.03 -14.93 -12.40
CA ASP A 25 15.71 -16.24 -12.46
C ASP A 25 15.43 -17.04 -13.74
N GLY A 26 14.54 -16.51 -14.61
CA GLY A 26 14.10 -17.19 -15.83
C GLY A 26 13.14 -18.37 -15.59
N HIS A 27 12.87 -18.71 -14.33
CA HIS A 27 11.96 -19.78 -13.90
C HIS A 27 10.67 -19.24 -13.27
N GLY A 28 10.42 -17.94 -13.41
CA GLY A 28 9.20 -17.27 -12.93
C GLY A 28 9.34 -16.62 -11.57
N HIS A 29 10.53 -16.62 -10.95
CA HIS A 29 10.77 -15.87 -9.72
C HIS A 29 11.56 -14.59 -9.97
N GLY A 30 11.17 -13.54 -9.26
CA GLY A 30 11.91 -12.30 -9.16
C GLY A 30 12.58 -12.20 -7.78
N TYR A 31 13.84 -11.81 -7.76
CA TYR A 31 14.56 -11.47 -6.54
C TYR A 31 14.86 -9.97 -6.51
N MET A 32 14.64 -9.35 -5.36
CA MET A 32 14.98 -7.97 -5.12
C MET A 32 16.08 -7.87 -4.06
N VAL A 33 17.20 -7.26 -4.44
CA VAL A 33 18.31 -6.95 -3.54
C VAL A 33 18.22 -5.48 -3.17
N MET A 34 18.10 -5.21 -1.87
CA MET A 34 17.98 -3.85 -1.33
C MET A 34 18.88 -3.66 -0.12
N GLU A 35 19.03 -2.40 0.30
CA GLU A 35 19.75 -2.07 1.53
C GLU A 35 19.10 -2.70 2.75
N ARG A 36 19.93 -3.24 3.65
CA ARG A 36 19.47 -3.69 4.95
C ARG A 36 19.29 -2.47 5.86
N ILE A 37 18.10 -2.33 6.43
CA ILE A 37 17.83 -1.31 7.45
C ILE A 37 18.24 -1.85 8.82
N GLU A 38 19.20 -1.20 9.44
CA GLU A 38 19.61 -1.49 10.82
C GLU A 38 18.59 -0.91 11.80
N GLY A 39 17.81 -1.78 12.44
CA GLY A 39 16.74 -1.39 13.33
C GLY A 39 15.96 -2.57 13.89
N VAL A 40 14.83 -2.27 14.55
CA VAL A 40 13.92 -3.28 15.10
C VAL A 40 12.55 -3.09 14.47
N LYS A 41 11.92 -4.19 14.06
CA LYS A 41 10.54 -4.15 13.57
C LYS A 41 9.59 -3.64 14.65
N LEU A 42 8.59 -2.85 14.23
CA LEU A 42 7.69 -2.18 15.15
C LEU A 42 6.83 -3.19 15.91
N ASP A 43 6.41 -4.30 15.30
CA ASP A 43 5.68 -5.40 15.97
C ASP A 43 6.37 -5.90 17.25
N ARG A 44 7.69 -6.08 17.21
CA ARG A 44 8.51 -6.50 18.35
C ARG A 44 8.73 -5.38 19.35
N LEU A 45 8.87 -4.15 18.86
CA LEU A 45 9.15 -2.99 19.72
C LEU A 45 7.90 -2.46 20.43
N TRP A 46 6.73 -2.57 19.80
CA TRP A 46 5.47 -1.95 20.24
C TRP A 46 5.08 -2.22 21.71
N PRO A 47 5.21 -3.45 22.25
CA PRO A 47 4.91 -3.71 23.65
C PRO A 47 5.79 -2.93 24.63
N SER A 48 7.02 -2.59 24.23
CA SER A 48 7.98 -1.86 25.06
C SER A 48 7.84 -0.33 24.98
N LEU A 49 7.12 0.19 23.98
CA LEU A 49 6.94 1.62 23.77
C LEU A 49 5.96 2.22 24.77
N ASN A 50 6.30 3.38 25.32
CA ASN A 50 5.38 4.18 26.11
C ASN A 50 4.36 4.93 25.23
N THR A 51 3.35 5.52 25.86
CA THR A 51 2.26 6.23 25.17
C THR A 51 2.75 7.34 24.24
N TRP A 52 3.75 8.10 24.65
CA TRP A 52 4.30 9.20 23.85
C TRP A 52 5.06 8.69 22.63
N GLN A 53 5.86 7.63 22.78
CA GLN A 53 6.56 7.00 21.66
C GLN A 53 5.59 6.40 20.65
N ARG A 54 4.55 5.71 21.12
CA ARG A 54 3.47 5.20 20.24
C ARG A 54 2.80 6.33 19.47
N PHE A 55 2.52 7.45 20.14
CA PHE A 55 1.96 8.63 19.50
C PHE A 55 2.87 9.17 18.39
N ILE A 56 4.18 9.31 18.64
CA ILE A 56 5.14 9.77 17.63
C ILE A 56 5.14 8.85 16.41
N VAL A 57 5.14 7.53 16.62
CA VAL A 57 5.11 6.55 15.52
C VAL A 57 3.84 6.70 14.69
N VAL A 58 2.66 6.72 15.33
CA VAL A 58 1.37 6.87 14.64
C VAL A 58 1.29 8.21 13.90
N TRP A 59 1.76 9.29 14.52
CA TRP A 59 1.79 10.62 13.91
C TRP A 59 2.69 10.67 12.68
N THR A 60 3.84 9.99 12.74
CA THR A 60 4.79 9.86 11.62
C THR A 60 4.16 9.08 10.46
N ILE A 61 3.55 7.92 10.74
CA ILE A 61 2.85 7.10 9.74
C ILE A 61 1.71 7.89 9.09
N ARG A 62 0.95 8.66 9.88
CA ARG A 62 -0.10 9.55 9.36
C ARG A 62 0.47 10.60 8.40
N GLY A 63 1.66 11.13 8.70
CA GLY A 63 2.40 12.01 7.80
C GLY A 63 2.79 11.31 6.49
N TYR A 64 3.26 10.07 6.56
CA TYR A 64 3.60 9.27 5.38
C TYR A 64 2.38 8.98 4.50
N ILE A 65 1.26 8.57 5.08
CA ILE A 65 0.00 8.36 4.33
C ILE A 65 -0.42 9.62 3.58
N ARG A 66 -0.28 10.80 4.21
CA ARG A 66 -0.56 12.08 3.55
C ARG A 66 0.38 12.35 2.38
N GLN A 67 1.66 12.03 2.52
CA GLN A 67 2.63 12.16 1.43
C GLN A 67 2.27 11.23 0.27
N LEU A 68 1.97 9.95 0.53
CA LEU A 68 1.56 8.98 -0.50
C LEU A 68 0.34 9.48 -1.29
N ARG A 69 -0.69 9.96 -0.58
CA ARG A 69 -1.89 10.54 -1.20
C ARG A 69 -1.58 11.78 -2.03
N HIS A 70 -0.64 12.60 -1.58
CA HIS A 70 -0.27 13.82 -2.29
C HIS A 70 0.47 13.52 -3.60
N VAL A 71 1.49 12.65 -3.57
CA VAL A 71 2.28 12.29 -4.77
C VAL A 71 1.50 11.44 -5.77
N SER A 72 0.31 10.98 -5.42
CA SER A 72 -0.56 10.22 -6.32
C SER A 72 -0.91 11.00 -7.59
N SER A 73 -0.95 12.34 -7.53
CA SER A 73 -1.18 13.19 -8.71
C SER A 73 -0.07 13.12 -9.74
N ASP A 74 1.14 12.72 -9.33
CA ASP A 74 2.34 12.82 -10.17
C ASP A 74 2.53 11.55 -11.03
N TYR A 75 1.71 10.52 -10.80
CA TYR A 75 1.76 9.28 -11.55
C TYR A 75 0.72 9.27 -12.67
N VAL A 76 1.17 8.95 -13.89
CA VAL A 76 0.34 8.99 -15.10
C VAL A 76 -0.85 8.04 -15.02
N CYS A 77 -0.64 6.81 -14.54
CA CYS A 77 -1.67 5.77 -14.48
C CYS A 77 -2.43 5.75 -13.13
N ARG A 78 -2.49 6.89 -12.42
CA ARG A 78 -3.12 6.98 -11.08
C ARG A 78 -4.61 6.64 -11.05
N ASP A 79 -5.30 6.80 -12.17
CA ASP A 79 -6.75 6.60 -12.29
C ASP A 79 -7.11 5.13 -12.61
N VAL A 80 -6.09 4.28 -12.81
CA VAL A 80 -6.22 2.83 -13.02
C VAL A 80 -6.00 2.12 -11.68
N PRO A 81 -7.00 1.40 -11.15
CA PRO A 81 -6.86 0.74 -9.86
C PRO A 81 -6.00 -0.51 -9.98
N GLY A 82 -5.20 -0.75 -8.95
CA GLY A 82 -4.28 -1.88 -8.90
C GLY A 82 -2.82 -1.51 -8.67
N PRO A 83 -1.90 -2.49 -8.78
CA PRO A 83 -0.46 -2.26 -8.66
C PRO A 83 0.04 -1.20 -9.65
N MET A 84 1.09 -0.47 -9.26
CA MET A 84 1.73 0.51 -10.13
C MET A 84 2.35 -0.17 -11.36
N ALA A 85 1.77 0.08 -12.53
CA ALA A 85 2.21 -0.45 -13.82
C ALA A 85 1.75 0.47 -14.96
N GLU A 86 2.36 0.31 -16.14
CA GLU A 86 1.97 1.04 -17.36
C GLU A 86 0.64 0.55 -17.95
N THR A 87 0.25 -0.69 -17.60
CA THR A 87 -0.99 -1.32 -18.07
C THR A 87 -1.77 -1.88 -16.88
N PRO A 88 -3.11 -1.94 -16.95
CA PRO A 88 -3.94 -2.54 -15.92
C PRO A 88 -3.44 -3.92 -15.50
N GLN A 89 -3.23 -4.10 -14.19
CA GLN A 89 -2.80 -5.36 -13.60
C GLN A 89 -3.90 -5.92 -12.70
N LEU A 90 -3.82 -7.22 -12.42
CA LEU A 90 -4.65 -7.84 -11.39
C LEU A 90 -4.42 -7.14 -10.05
N CYS A 91 -5.49 -6.79 -9.36
CA CYS A 91 -5.41 -6.20 -8.03
C CYS A 91 -4.91 -7.25 -7.03
N ASN A 92 -3.83 -6.91 -6.32
CA ASN A 92 -3.29 -7.72 -5.24
C ASN A 92 -4.15 -7.60 -3.97
N ARG A 93 -4.10 -8.64 -3.14
CA ARG A 93 -5.06 -8.99 -2.09
C ARG A 93 -5.25 -7.89 -1.02
N PRO A 94 -6.43 -7.28 -0.87
CA PRO A 94 -6.86 -6.84 0.46
C PRO A 94 -7.35 -8.07 1.22
N ASN A 95 -6.54 -8.56 2.18
CA ASN A 95 -6.74 -9.82 2.94
C ASN A 95 -8.14 -10.00 3.57
N LEU A 96 -8.90 -8.92 3.76
CA LEU A 96 -10.24 -8.96 4.34
C LEU A 96 -11.38 -9.13 3.33
N MET A 97 -11.16 -8.87 2.04
CA MET A 97 -12.26 -8.63 1.10
C MET A 97 -12.36 -9.67 -0.03
N THR A 98 -11.25 -10.31 -0.43
CA THR A 98 -11.20 -11.12 -1.67
C THR A 98 -10.99 -12.62 -1.50
N ARG A 99 -10.91 -13.15 -0.27
CA ARG A 99 -10.73 -14.60 0.01
C ARG A 99 -9.62 -15.23 -0.85
N ASP A 100 -8.48 -14.55 -0.97
CA ASP A 100 -7.29 -15.00 -1.71
C ASP A 100 -7.42 -15.16 -3.23
N LYS A 101 -8.47 -14.60 -3.86
CA LYS A 101 -8.56 -14.59 -5.33
C LYS A 101 -8.08 -13.26 -5.91
N PRO A 102 -7.19 -13.26 -6.93
CA PRO A 102 -6.92 -12.07 -7.72
C PRO A 102 -8.21 -11.62 -8.42
N PHE A 103 -8.36 -10.30 -8.59
CA PHE A 103 -9.54 -9.68 -9.20
C PHE A 103 -9.13 -8.49 -10.08
N GLY A 104 -10.01 -8.08 -10.98
CA GLY A 104 -9.64 -7.23 -12.13
C GLY A 104 -9.01 -8.07 -13.26
N PRO A 105 -8.11 -7.50 -14.07
CA PRO A 105 -7.69 -6.09 -14.07
C PRO A 105 -8.88 -5.16 -14.36
N PHE A 106 -8.74 -3.90 -14.00
CA PHE A 106 -9.75 -2.87 -14.25
C PHE A 106 -9.13 -1.77 -15.08
N ASP A 107 -9.85 -1.27 -16.07
CA ASP A 107 -9.38 -0.19 -16.93
C ASP A 107 -9.60 1.19 -16.30
N SER A 108 -10.47 1.29 -15.28
CA SER A 108 -10.83 2.56 -14.65
C SER A 108 -11.36 2.43 -13.22
N ALA A 109 -11.29 3.52 -12.44
CA ALA A 109 -11.86 3.58 -11.10
C ALA A 109 -13.37 3.24 -11.02
N PRO A 110 -14.25 3.73 -11.93
CA PRO A 110 -15.68 3.37 -11.89
C PRO A 110 -15.93 1.87 -12.01
N GLU A 111 -15.17 1.17 -12.86
CA GLU A 111 -15.29 -0.28 -13.02
C GLU A 111 -14.95 -1.03 -11.73
N PHE A 112 -13.88 -0.60 -11.05
CA PHE A 112 -13.49 -1.13 -9.74
C PHE A 112 -14.57 -0.90 -8.67
N TYR A 113 -15.14 0.31 -8.59
CA TYR A 113 -16.21 0.62 -7.64
C TYR A 113 -17.48 -0.19 -7.94
N GLN A 114 -17.83 -0.34 -9.22
CA GLN A 114 -18.97 -1.15 -9.65
C GLN A 114 -18.79 -2.62 -9.24
N TYR A 115 -17.62 -3.20 -9.48
CA TYR A 115 -17.30 -4.57 -9.06
C TYR A 115 -17.54 -4.75 -7.55
N TRP A 116 -17.03 -3.85 -6.71
CA TRP A 116 -17.23 -3.94 -5.27
C TRP A 116 -18.68 -3.73 -4.86
N ASN A 117 -19.37 -2.78 -5.47
CA ASN A 117 -20.80 -2.56 -5.22
C ASN A 117 -21.60 -3.83 -5.51
N ASP A 118 -21.31 -4.54 -6.59
CA ASP A 118 -21.98 -5.78 -6.93
C ASP A 118 -21.63 -6.92 -5.94
N GLN A 119 -20.36 -7.05 -5.52
CA GLN A 119 -19.96 -8.01 -4.50
C GLN A 119 -20.62 -7.79 -3.13
N TYR A 120 -20.94 -6.54 -2.78
CA TYR A 120 -21.55 -6.18 -1.50
C TYR A 120 -23.07 -6.11 -1.52
N LYS A 121 -23.71 -5.83 -2.67
CA LYS A 121 -25.18 -5.89 -2.82
C LYS A 121 -25.74 -7.24 -2.39
N ASP A 122 -25.02 -8.33 -2.69
CA ASP A 122 -25.44 -9.68 -2.34
C ASP A 122 -25.21 -10.04 -0.86
N LYS A 123 -24.23 -9.40 -0.21
CA LYS A 123 -23.82 -9.72 1.17
C LYS A 123 -24.48 -8.85 2.22
N VAL A 124 -24.61 -7.56 1.92
CA VAL A 124 -25.20 -6.57 2.81
C VAL A 124 -26.63 -6.41 2.36
N ARG A 125 -27.60 -6.98 3.09
CA ARG A 125 -29.06 -6.78 2.86
C ARG A 125 -29.51 -5.30 3.03
N ALA A 126 -28.58 -4.35 3.00
CA ALA A 126 -28.83 -2.92 3.00
C ALA A 126 -29.08 -2.46 1.56
N ARG A 127 -30.34 -2.11 1.27
CA ARG A 127 -30.79 -1.65 -0.05
C ARG A 127 -30.07 -0.39 -0.57
N ASN A 128 -29.30 0.30 0.27
CA ASN A 128 -28.68 1.59 -0.04
C ASN A 128 -27.14 1.58 0.12
N PHE A 129 -26.49 0.42 0.23
CA PHE A 129 -25.02 0.39 0.27
C PHE A 129 -24.46 0.61 -1.13
N CYS A 130 -23.77 1.73 -1.32
CA CYS A 130 -23.01 2.06 -2.52
C CYS A 130 -21.73 2.75 -2.07
N LEU A 131 -20.58 2.23 -2.50
CA LEU A 131 -19.32 2.92 -2.37
C LEU A 131 -19.37 4.20 -3.21
N ASP A 132 -18.87 5.28 -2.62
CA ASP A 132 -18.71 6.57 -3.29
C ASP A 132 -17.59 6.47 -4.32
N ASP A 133 -17.98 6.51 -5.61
CA ASP A 133 -17.09 6.43 -6.76
C ASP A 133 -16.49 7.79 -7.15
N THR A 134 -16.89 8.87 -6.47
CA THR A 134 -16.32 10.21 -6.66
C THR A 134 -14.99 10.39 -5.95
N VAL A 135 -14.63 9.47 -5.06
CA VAL A 135 -13.37 9.53 -4.31
C VAL A 135 -12.22 9.09 -5.23
N PRO A 136 -11.22 9.96 -5.49
CA PRO A 136 -10.12 9.63 -6.38
C PRO A 136 -9.26 8.52 -5.77
N LEU A 137 -8.69 7.71 -6.65
CA LEU A 137 -7.68 6.74 -6.26
C LEU A 137 -6.42 7.46 -5.78
N VAL A 138 -5.78 6.86 -4.78
CA VAL A 138 -4.52 7.34 -4.20
C VAL A 138 -3.57 6.17 -4.08
N LEU A 139 -2.29 6.46 -4.09
CA LEU A 139 -1.26 5.50 -3.75
C LEU A 139 -1.46 5.07 -2.30
N THR A 140 -1.75 3.79 -2.13
CA THR A 140 -1.82 3.11 -0.84
C THR A 140 -0.72 2.06 -0.75
N HIS A 141 -0.27 1.79 0.46
CA HIS A 141 0.66 0.69 0.72
C HIS A 141 -0.09 -0.63 0.91
N ASN A 142 -1.31 -0.60 1.48
CA ASN A 142 -2.21 -1.74 1.68
C ASN A 142 -1.73 -2.86 2.63
N ASP A 143 -0.55 -2.73 3.24
CA ASP A 143 -0.04 -3.69 4.23
C ASP A 143 0.81 -2.96 5.30
N LEU A 144 0.27 -1.84 5.82
CA LEU A 144 0.91 -1.00 6.84
C LEU A 144 0.81 -1.57 8.25
N ARG A 145 1.04 -2.87 8.39
CA ARG A 145 1.11 -3.54 9.69
C ARG A 145 2.45 -3.28 10.39
N PRO A 146 2.53 -3.37 11.73
CA PRO A 146 3.77 -3.16 12.48
C PRO A 146 4.95 -4.06 12.06
N GLY A 147 4.71 -5.22 11.45
CA GLY A 147 5.76 -6.11 10.94
C GLY A 147 6.48 -5.60 9.68
N ASN A 148 5.88 -4.62 8.99
CA ASN A 148 6.40 -3.97 7.78
C ASN A 148 6.93 -2.55 8.07
N ILE A 149 7.13 -2.24 9.36
CA ILE A 149 7.67 -0.97 9.82
C ILE A 149 8.92 -1.26 10.65
N ILE A 150 10.03 -0.58 10.34
CA ILE A 150 11.28 -0.71 11.10
C ILE A 150 11.58 0.63 11.77
N VAL A 151 11.80 0.60 13.08
CA VAL A 151 12.40 1.73 13.80
C VAL A 151 13.91 1.62 13.64
N GLY A 152 14.47 2.48 12.78
CA GLY A 152 15.89 2.52 12.46
C GLY A 152 16.72 3.03 13.64
N ARG A 153 18.00 2.62 13.69
CA ARG A 153 18.96 3.17 14.67
C ARG A 153 19.19 4.68 14.51
N ASP A 154 18.89 5.21 13.34
CA ASP A 154 18.90 6.64 13.02
C ASP A 154 17.65 7.39 13.55
N GLY A 155 16.75 6.69 14.26
CA GLY A 155 15.52 7.24 14.81
C GLY A 155 14.39 7.41 13.79
N LYS A 156 14.60 7.01 12.54
CA LYS A 156 13.58 7.10 11.49
C LYS A 156 12.65 5.90 11.51
N ILE A 157 11.43 6.13 11.00
CA ILE A 157 10.43 5.08 10.78
C ILE A 157 10.52 4.68 9.31
N TRP A 158 11.04 3.48 9.05
CA TRP A 158 11.22 2.93 7.71
C TRP A 158 10.04 2.05 7.32
N LEU A 159 9.53 2.23 6.10
CA LEU A 159 8.50 1.37 5.53
C LEU A 159 9.12 0.36 4.57
N ILE A 160 8.67 -0.89 4.65
CA ILE A 160 9.12 -2.01 3.81
C ILE A 160 7.92 -2.80 3.29
N ASP A 161 8.16 -3.72 2.36
CA ASP A 161 7.15 -4.65 1.85
C ASP A 161 6.04 -3.94 1.03
N TRP A 162 6.43 -3.41 -0.13
CA TRP A 162 5.55 -2.65 -1.04
C TRP A 162 4.84 -3.55 -2.07
N ASP A 163 4.70 -4.84 -1.80
CA ASP A 163 4.17 -5.80 -2.79
C ASP A 163 2.67 -5.63 -3.05
N GLN A 164 1.95 -5.13 -2.04
CA GLN A 164 0.51 -4.85 -2.13
C GLN A 164 0.20 -3.39 -2.49
N ALA A 165 1.23 -2.57 -2.68
CA ALA A 165 1.07 -1.15 -2.96
C ALA A 165 0.48 -0.90 -4.36
N GLY A 166 -0.34 0.13 -4.47
CA GLY A 166 -0.98 0.51 -5.73
C GLY A 166 -1.98 1.64 -5.57
N PHE A 167 -2.75 1.89 -6.62
CA PHE A 167 -3.78 2.94 -6.62
C PHE A 167 -5.12 2.35 -6.22
N TYR A 168 -5.64 2.83 -5.09
CA TYR A 168 -6.88 2.36 -4.50
C TYR A 168 -7.61 3.51 -3.78
N PRO A 169 -8.87 3.33 -3.41
CA PRO A 169 -9.58 4.34 -2.64
C PRO A 169 -8.88 4.60 -1.29
N PRO A 170 -8.88 5.85 -0.76
CA PRO A 170 -8.17 6.21 0.46
C PRO A 170 -8.56 5.39 1.70
N TRP A 171 -9.78 4.85 1.73
CA TRP A 171 -10.28 4.03 2.82
C TRP A 171 -9.63 2.64 2.85
N GLN A 172 -9.10 2.16 1.72
CA GLN A 172 -8.52 0.82 1.61
C GLN A 172 -7.24 0.67 2.43
N GLU A 173 -6.47 1.75 2.61
CA GLU A 173 -5.29 1.76 3.46
C GLU A 173 -5.61 1.29 4.89
N TYR A 174 -6.78 1.64 5.42
CA TYR A 174 -7.18 1.27 6.79
C TYR A 174 -7.66 -0.18 6.90
N LEU A 175 -7.98 -0.83 5.77
CA LEU A 175 -8.31 -2.26 5.76
C LEU A 175 -7.05 -3.14 5.80
N GLY A 176 -5.89 -2.59 5.43
CA GLY A 176 -4.60 -3.28 5.44
C GLY A 176 -3.73 -3.01 6.68
N MET A 177 -4.26 -2.31 7.69
CA MET A 177 -3.56 -1.96 8.95
C MET A 177 -3.78 -2.99 10.06
#